data_AF-A0A1M7BFZ6-F1
#
_entry.id   AF-A0A1M7BFZ6-F1
#
_cell.length_a   1.000
_cell.length_b   1.000
_cell.length_c   1.000
_cell.angle_alpha   90.00
_cell.angle_beta   90.00
_cell.angle_gamma   90.00
#
_symmetry.space_group_name_H-M   'P 1'
#
loop_
_entity.id
_entity.type
_entity.pdbx_description
1 polymer ?
#
loop_
_entity_poly.entity_id
_entity_poly.type
_entity_poly.pdbx_seq_one_letter_code
_entity_poly.pdbx_strand_id
1 'polypeptide(L)'
;MKFEPKNPPREFEVGYDIKGVIRDCGSMRLAPDEQVTFLTEDGGEYDLTRKDWGFYATPSLNGRLAGFNLRAVLVKNRVERYFVLLVERGKEEAFDRYIRQEPLKIVAWLDSLEALQALETALERRS
;
A
#
# COMPACT_ATOMS: atom_id res chain seq x y z
N MET A 1 -12.62 3.54 18.56
CA MET A 1 -11.65 2.54 18.07
C MET A 1 -11.40 1.45 19.11
N LYS A 2 -10.99 0.25 18.67
CA LYS A 2 -10.56 -0.86 19.56
C LYS A 2 -9.44 -1.67 18.91
N PHE A 3 -8.30 -1.77 19.59
CA PHE A 3 -7.20 -2.67 19.19
C PHE A 3 -7.27 -3.99 19.96
N GLU A 4 -7.13 -5.11 19.24
CA GLU A 4 -7.15 -6.48 19.76
C GLU A 4 -5.79 -7.15 19.44
N PRO A 5 -4.80 -7.06 20.34
CA PRO A 5 -3.44 -7.57 20.09
C PRO A 5 -3.36 -9.10 20.11
N LYS A 6 -2.43 -9.67 19.34
CA LYS A 6 -2.01 -11.08 19.41
C LYS A 6 -0.63 -11.16 20.05
N ASN A 7 -0.53 -11.80 21.21
CA ASN A 7 0.72 -11.97 21.94
C ASN A 7 0.93 -13.43 22.37
N PRO A 8 1.87 -14.18 21.75
CA PRO A 8 2.76 -13.73 20.68
C PRO A 8 2.01 -13.46 19.35
N PRO A 9 2.56 -12.65 18.43
CA PRO A 9 2.02 -12.50 17.08
C PRO A 9 1.91 -13.86 16.37
N ARG A 10 0.89 -14.01 15.52
CA ARG A 10 0.75 -15.22 14.69
C ARG A 10 1.70 -15.13 13.51
N GLU A 11 2.64 -16.06 13.39
CA GLU A 11 3.53 -16.15 12.23
C GLU A 11 2.90 -16.97 11.11
N PHE A 12 3.12 -16.56 9.86
CA PHE A 12 2.74 -17.34 8.68
C PHE A 12 3.71 -17.07 7.52
N GLU A 13 3.91 -18.10 6.69
CA GLU A 13 4.79 -18.04 5.52
C GLU A 13 4.11 -17.37 4.33
N VAL A 14 4.87 -16.54 3.61
CA VAL A 14 4.46 -15.89 2.35
C VAL A 14 5.57 -16.03 1.31
N GLY A 15 5.26 -15.65 0.07
CA GLY A 15 6.19 -15.73 -1.06
C GLY A 15 6.11 -17.07 -1.77
N TYR A 16 6.39 -17.03 -3.08
CA TYR A 16 6.38 -18.23 -3.91
C TYR A 16 7.73 -18.94 -3.92
N ASP A 17 8.76 -18.24 -4.41
CA ASP A 17 10.07 -18.82 -4.67
C ASP A 17 11.01 -18.58 -3.48
N ILE A 18 10.99 -17.36 -2.93
CA ILE A 18 11.66 -17.00 -1.68
C ILE A 18 10.60 -16.91 -0.60
N LYS A 19 10.77 -17.68 0.47
CA LYS A 19 9.84 -17.69 1.59
C LYS A 19 10.19 -16.61 2.60
N GLY A 20 9.20 -15.80 2.95
CA GLY A 20 9.26 -14.81 4.03
C GLY A 20 8.28 -15.16 5.13
N VAL A 21 8.49 -14.60 6.33
CA VAL A 21 7.55 -14.75 7.46
C VAL A 21 6.93 -13.39 7.75
N ILE A 22 5.59 -13.32 7.73
CA ILE A 22 4.84 -12.17 8.21
C ILE A 22 4.27 -12.48 9.60
N ARG A 23 4.29 -11.49 10.48
CA ARG A 23 3.73 -11.54 11.83
C ARG A 23 2.43 -10.77 11.89
N ASP A 24 1.34 -11.47 12.16
CA ASP A 24 0.02 -10.90 12.39
C ASP A 24 -0.12 -10.51 13.87
N CYS A 25 0.06 -9.21 14.14
CA CYS A 25 0.16 -8.63 15.49
C CYS A 25 -1.18 -8.35 16.17
N GLY A 26 -2.31 -8.50 15.47
CA GLY A 26 -3.61 -8.19 16.05
C GLY A 26 -4.63 -7.69 15.03
N SER A 27 -5.69 -7.06 15.52
CA SER A 27 -6.76 -6.49 14.70
C SER A 27 -7.21 -5.15 15.24
N MET A 28 -7.52 -4.20 14.36
CA MET A 28 -8.03 -2.88 14.71
C MET A 28 -9.48 -2.74 14.24
N ARG A 29 -10.37 -2.29 15.13
CA ARG A 29 -11.76 -1.98 14.83
C ARG A 29 -11.97 -0.47 14.90
N LEU A 30 -12.50 0.08 13.82
CA LEU A 30 -12.83 1.49 13.67
C LEU A 30 -14.34 1.63 13.44
N ALA A 31 -14.95 2.60 14.12
CA ALA A 31 -16.28 3.11 13.77
C ALA A 31 -16.18 3.98 12.50
N PRO A 32 -17.30 4.24 11.79
CA PRO A 32 -17.31 5.26 10.76
C PRO A 32 -16.71 6.57 11.27
N ASP A 33 -15.87 7.17 10.42
CA ASP A 33 -15.17 8.45 10.63
C ASP A 33 -14.03 8.41 11.64
N GLU A 34 -13.60 7.21 12.05
CA GLU A 34 -12.35 7.02 12.78
C GLU A 34 -11.17 6.72 11.85
N GLN A 35 -10.00 7.28 12.18
CA GLN A 35 -8.74 7.10 11.47
C GLN A 35 -7.69 6.46 12.38
N VAL A 36 -6.81 5.65 11.78
CA VAL A 36 -5.53 5.24 12.39
C VAL A 36 -4.40 5.65 11.45
N THR A 37 -3.36 6.20 12.02
CA THR A 37 -2.12 6.57 11.32
C THR A 37 -1.02 5.58 11.69
N PHE A 38 -0.39 4.99 10.68
CA PHE A 38 0.80 4.17 10.81
C PHE A 38 2.03 5.05 10.54
N LEU A 39 3.04 4.96 11.41
CA LEU A 39 4.25 5.77 11.33
C LEU A 39 5.44 4.88 10.93
N THR A 40 6.33 5.40 10.10
CA THR A 40 7.60 4.77 9.76
C THR A 40 8.75 5.40 10.55
N GLU A 41 9.88 4.69 10.68
CA GLU A 41 11.06 5.18 11.41
C GLU A 41 11.63 6.47 10.80
N ASP A 42 11.50 6.61 9.47
CA ASP A 42 11.97 7.76 8.70
C ASP A 42 10.93 8.92 8.67
N GLY A 43 9.89 8.85 9.53
CA GLY A 43 8.88 9.91 9.69
C GLY A 43 7.77 9.90 8.64
N GLY A 44 7.62 8.83 7.86
CA GLY A 44 6.51 8.66 6.93
C GLY A 44 5.20 8.33 7.66
N GLU A 45 4.08 8.73 7.07
CA GLU A 45 2.74 8.53 7.64
C GLU A 45 1.80 7.84 6.64
N TYR A 46 1.08 6.83 7.11
CA TYR A 46 0.02 6.18 6.35
C TYR A 46 -1.29 6.20 7.13
N ASP A 47 -2.24 7.00 6.67
CA ASP A 47 -3.59 7.08 7.25
C ASP A 47 -4.53 6.06 6.61
N LEU A 48 -5.27 5.34 7.45
CA LEU A 48 -6.41 4.51 7.05
C LEU A 48 -7.65 4.96 7.82
N THR A 49 -8.69 5.37 7.09
CA THR A 49 -9.92 5.92 7.69
C THR A 49 -11.12 5.06 7.35
N ARG A 50 -11.87 4.63 8.36
CA ARG A 50 -13.15 3.95 8.18
C ARG A 50 -14.22 4.98 7.83
N LYS A 51 -15.08 4.66 6.87
CA LYS A 51 -16.30 5.38 6.53
C LYS A 51 -17.50 4.44 6.67
N ASP A 52 -18.72 4.91 6.62
CA ASP A 52 -19.91 4.04 6.63
C ASP A 52 -19.89 3.05 5.45
N TRP A 53 -19.53 3.52 4.26
CA TRP A 53 -19.49 2.74 3.01
C TRP A 53 -18.22 1.88 2.82
N GLY A 54 -17.17 2.06 3.61
CA GLY A 54 -15.90 1.36 3.35
C GLY A 54 -14.69 1.97 4.05
N PHE A 55 -13.58 2.09 3.34
CA PHE A 55 -12.37 2.72 3.82
C PHE A 55 -11.86 3.74 2.81
N TYR A 56 -11.45 4.90 3.31
CA TYR A 56 -10.41 5.64 2.61
C TYR A 56 -9.11 4.89 2.84
N ALA A 57 -8.70 4.15 1.80
CA ALA A 57 -7.56 3.25 1.85
C ALA A 57 -6.26 4.01 2.05
N THR A 58 -6.13 5.23 1.53
CA THR A 58 -4.94 6.08 1.67
C THR A 58 -5.36 7.56 1.71
N PRO A 59 -4.48 8.48 2.16
CA PRO A 59 -4.57 9.89 1.79
C PRO A 59 -4.52 10.11 0.27
N SER A 60 -4.74 11.35 -0.19
CA SER A 60 -4.66 11.69 -1.61
C SER A 60 -3.28 11.33 -2.20
N LEU A 61 -3.29 10.56 -3.28
CA LEU A 61 -2.10 9.89 -3.83
C LEU A 61 -1.01 10.88 -4.26
N ASN A 62 -1.41 11.94 -4.96
CA ASN A 62 -0.56 13.03 -5.46
C ASN A 62 -0.58 14.26 -4.53
N GLY A 63 -1.02 14.11 -3.28
CA GLY A 63 -1.11 15.19 -2.31
C GLY A 63 -0.53 14.77 -0.96
N ARG A 64 -1.39 14.46 0.00
CA ARG A 64 -0.96 14.13 1.36
C ARG A 64 -0.06 12.90 1.41
N LEU A 65 -0.37 11.84 0.67
CA LEU A 65 0.42 10.62 0.68
C LEU A 65 1.86 10.88 0.18
N ALA A 66 1.97 11.61 -0.93
CA ALA A 66 3.25 12.06 -1.48
C ALA A 66 4.02 12.96 -0.49
N GLY A 67 3.31 13.82 0.25
CA GLY A 67 3.87 14.67 1.32
C GLY A 67 4.29 13.88 2.57
N PHE A 68 3.67 12.73 2.83
CA PHE A 68 4.02 11.78 3.89
C PHE A 68 5.12 10.80 3.50
N ASN A 69 5.92 11.16 2.50
CA ASN A 69 7.07 10.39 2.04
C ASN A 69 6.71 9.00 1.50
N LEU A 70 5.47 8.77 1.06
CA LEU A 70 5.00 7.51 0.49
C LEU A 70 4.61 7.67 -0.97
N ARG A 71 4.88 6.64 -1.76
CA ARG A 71 4.59 6.56 -3.19
C ARG A 71 3.71 5.36 -3.46
N ALA A 72 2.52 5.58 -4.03
CA ALA A 72 1.63 4.49 -4.40
C ALA A 72 2.00 3.88 -5.75
N VAL A 73 1.96 2.56 -5.85
CA VAL A 73 2.25 1.81 -7.07
C VAL A 73 1.28 0.64 -7.24
N LEU A 74 0.69 0.54 -8.42
CA LEU A 74 -0.10 -0.61 -8.84
C LEU A 74 0.85 -1.65 -9.45
N VAL A 75 0.83 -2.85 -8.89
CA VAL A 75 1.60 -3.99 -9.37
C VAL A 75 0.68 -5.16 -9.67
N LYS A 76 1.17 -6.11 -10.46
CA LYS A 76 0.54 -7.41 -10.63
C LYS A 76 1.53 -8.55 -10.46
N ASN A 77 1.05 -9.70 -9.99
CA ASN A 77 1.87 -10.91 -9.87
C ASN A 77 1.67 -11.85 -11.07
N ARG A 78 2.43 -12.95 -11.08
CA ARG A 78 2.42 -13.99 -12.13
C ARG A 78 1.11 -14.76 -12.31
N VAL A 79 0.15 -14.62 -11.39
CA VAL A 79 -1.18 -15.24 -11.45
C VAL A 79 -2.28 -14.19 -11.67
N GLU A 80 -1.92 -13.06 -12.28
CA GLU A 80 -2.83 -11.96 -12.66
C GLU A 80 -3.63 -11.38 -11.47
N ARG A 81 -3.04 -11.38 -10.28
CA ARG A 81 -3.57 -10.64 -9.12
C ARG A 81 -2.89 -9.29 -9.03
N TYR A 82 -3.67 -8.25 -8.80
CA TYR A 82 -3.23 -6.86 -8.71
C TYR A 82 -3.20 -6.39 -7.26
N PHE A 83 -2.22 -5.53 -6.95
CA PHE A 83 -2.02 -4.98 -5.61
C PHE A 83 -1.64 -3.51 -5.71
N VAL A 84 -2.08 -2.72 -4.74
CA VAL A 84 -1.53 -1.38 -4.50
C VAL A 84 -0.53 -1.50 -3.36
N LEU A 85 0.71 -1.09 -3.62
CA LEU A 85 1.77 -1.03 -2.63
C LEU A 85 2.14 0.42 -2.35
N LEU A 86 2.62 0.70 -1.14
CA LEU A 86 3.13 1.99 -0.73
C LEU A 86 4.64 1.88 -0.50
N VAL A 87 5.42 2.73 -1.16
CA VAL A 87 6.88 2.72 -1.12
C VAL A 87 7.36 4.00 -0.46
N GLU A 88 8.14 3.89 0.61
CA GLU A 88 8.82 5.03 1.21
C GLU A 88 9.83 5.63 0.22
N ARG A 89 9.87 6.97 0.10
CA ARG A 89 10.90 7.61 -0.75
C ARG A 89 12.28 7.29 -0.19
N GLY A 90 13.21 6.98 -1.08
CA GLY A 90 14.56 6.52 -0.74
C GLY A 90 14.67 5.01 -0.58
N LYS A 91 13.55 4.25 -0.56
CA LYS A 91 13.56 2.78 -0.51
C LYS A 91 13.29 2.13 -1.87
N GLU A 92 13.32 2.88 -2.97
CA GLU A 92 13.05 2.39 -4.33
C GLU A 92 13.94 1.21 -4.71
N GLU A 93 15.23 1.23 -4.38
CA GLU A 93 16.12 0.10 -4.68
C GLU A 93 15.74 -1.18 -3.92
N ALA A 94 15.27 -1.05 -2.68
CA ALA A 94 14.79 -2.17 -1.89
C ALA A 94 13.47 -2.72 -2.46
N PHE A 95 12.58 -1.82 -2.88
CA PHE A 95 11.37 -2.18 -3.59
C PHE A 95 11.65 -2.89 -4.92
N ASP A 96 12.61 -2.41 -5.70
CA ASP A 96 13.02 -3.04 -6.97
C ASP A 96 13.58 -4.45 -6.76
N ARG A 97 14.33 -4.67 -5.67
CA ARG A 97 14.75 -6.03 -5.29
C ARG A 97 13.54 -6.92 -4.97
N TYR A 98 12.60 -6.41 -4.19
CA TYR A 98 11.36 -7.13 -3.85
C TYR A 98 10.54 -7.48 -5.11
N ILE A 99 10.37 -6.54 -6.04
CA ILE A 99 9.67 -6.76 -7.31
C ILE A 99 10.29 -7.91 -8.11
N ARG A 100 11.62 -7.98 -8.16
CA ARG A 100 12.34 -9.08 -8.84
C ARG A 100 12.21 -10.42 -8.11
N GLN A 101 12.20 -10.40 -6.78
CA GLN A 101 12.13 -11.59 -5.94
C GLN A 101 10.72 -12.21 -5.91
N GLU A 102 9.67 -11.41 -5.94
CA GLU A 102 8.26 -11.85 -5.94
C GLU A 102 7.63 -11.93 -7.36
N PRO A 103 8.48 -12.13 -8.38
CA PRO A 103 8.26 -11.77 -9.79
C PRO A 103 7.01 -10.91 -10.06
N LEU A 104 7.04 -9.67 -9.58
CA LEU A 104 5.97 -8.69 -9.78
C LEU A 104 6.25 -7.85 -11.03
N LYS A 105 5.18 -7.39 -11.67
CA LYS A 105 5.22 -6.39 -12.73
C LYS A 105 4.62 -5.10 -12.24
N ILE A 106 5.35 -3.99 -12.33
CA ILE A 106 4.80 -2.65 -12.14
C ILE A 106 3.85 -2.36 -13.29
N VAL A 107 2.60 -2.04 -12.95
CA VAL A 107 1.55 -1.69 -13.91
C VAL A 107 1.53 -0.18 -14.10
N ALA A 108 1.51 0.57 -12.99
CA ALA A 108 1.54 2.03 -13.00
C ALA A 108 2.04 2.54 -11.65
N TRP A 109 2.86 3.58 -11.68
CA TRP A 109 3.03 4.46 -10.53
C TRP A 109 1.80 5.36 -10.43
N LEU A 110 1.32 5.59 -9.22
CA LEU A 110 0.09 6.34 -8.95
C LEU A 110 0.34 7.58 -8.07
N ASP A 111 1.60 7.99 -7.93
CA ASP A 111 2.09 8.91 -6.91
C ASP A 111 2.29 10.36 -7.40
N SER A 112 2.09 10.64 -8.69
CA SER A 112 2.22 11.98 -9.25
C SER A 112 0.99 12.40 -10.05
N LEU A 113 0.78 13.71 -10.19
CA LEU A 113 -0.31 14.25 -10.99
C LEU A 113 -0.19 13.81 -12.45
N GLU A 114 1.03 13.85 -13.00
CA GLU A 114 1.32 13.47 -14.37
C GLU A 114 0.98 12.00 -14.64
N ALA A 115 1.37 11.10 -13.71
CA ALA A 115 1.07 9.68 -13.83
C ALA A 115 -0.44 9.41 -13.78
N LEU A 116 -1.16 10.10 -12.88
CA LEU A 116 -2.61 9.97 -12.74
C LEU A 116 -3.36 10.54 -13.95
N GLN A 117 -2.96 11.70 -14.48
CA GLN A 117 -3.55 12.29 -15.67
C GLN A 117 -3.28 11.47 -16.93
N ALA A 118 -2.08 10.86 -17.04
CA ALA A 118 -1.77 9.94 -18.12
C ALA A 118 -2.68 8.70 -18.07
N LEU A 119 -2.95 8.18 -16.86
CA LEU A 119 -3.88 7.07 -16.66
C LEU A 119 -5.33 7.48 -17.02
N GLU A 120 -5.80 8.62 -16.55
CA GLU A 120 -7.11 9.19 -16.87
C GLU A 120 -7.30 9.33 -18.39
N THR A 121 -6.36 10.01 -19.06
CA THR A 121 -6.39 10.20 -20.51
C THR A 121 -6.40 8.86 -21.27
N ALA A 122 -5.65 7.86 -20.80
CA ALA A 122 -5.61 6.54 -21.42
C ALA A 122 -6.93 5.77 -21.30
N LEU A 123 -7.73 6.05 -20.27
CA LEU A 123 -9.06 5.47 -20.06
C LEU A 123 -10.11 6.19 -20.90
N GLU A 124 -10.09 7.52 -20.96
CA GLU A 124 -11.02 8.31 -21.77
C GLU A 124 -10.93 7.99 -23.26
N ARG A 125 -9.74 7.67 -23.77
CA ARG A 125 -9.55 7.26 -25.18
C ARG A 125 -10.13 5.89 -25.52
N ARG A 126 -10.56 5.11 -24.52
CA ARG A 126 -11.11 3.75 -24.68
C ARG A 126 -12.63 3.70 -24.53
N SER A 127 -13.23 4.74 -23.98
CA SER A 127 -14.67 4.96 -23.84
C SER A 127 -15.25 5.66 -25.06
#